data_AF-A0AAU4L6S6-F1
#
_entry.id   AF-A0AAU4L6S6-F1
#
_cell.length_a   1.000
_cell.length_b   1.000
_cell.length_c   1.000
_cell.angle_alpha   90.00
_cell.angle_beta   90.00
_cell.angle_gamma   90.00
#
_symmetry.space_group_name_H-M   'P 1'
#
loop_
_entity.id
_entity.type
_entity.pdbx_description
1 polymer ?
#
loop_
_entity_poly.entity_id
_entity_poly.type
_entity_poly.pdbx_seq_one_letter_code
_entity_poly.pdbx_strand_id
1 'polypeptide(L)'
;MKLTIFGATGQIGQEIVTQALAAGHEVTAVVRDPARFTVTGPGLQVFKADLKEGESLRKAVAGRDAVLSGLGARRRGDAGVAAALTRSVLWAMEAEDTRRLLVVSAAPLGPVPERQPMLDRTMLAVIDTLLKPVYDDLRSMEEELARSTTDWTSVRPPRLLNKPLTGSYRTVVGGTPRSGRTIGRADVAHAMLGMIENPATVRQGVGVAY
;
A
#
# COMPACT_ATOMS: atom_id res chain seq x y z
N MET A 1 -10.58 -12.36 -9.13
CA MET A 1 -9.13 -12.46 -8.83
C MET A 1 -8.95 -13.04 -7.43
N LYS A 2 -7.84 -13.72 -7.19
CA LYS A 2 -7.35 -14.20 -5.89
C LYS A 2 -6.34 -13.19 -5.36
N LEU A 3 -6.71 -12.46 -4.33
CA LEU A 3 -5.93 -11.36 -3.77
C LEU A 3 -5.43 -11.70 -2.38
N THR A 4 -4.16 -11.39 -2.10
CA THR A 4 -3.61 -11.47 -0.74
C THR A 4 -3.39 -10.07 -0.19
N ILE A 5 -3.92 -9.80 1.00
CA ILE A 5 -3.87 -8.47 1.61
C ILE A 5 -3.09 -8.54 2.93
N PHE A 6 -1.89 -7.98 2.92
CA PHE A 6 -1.12 -7.71 4.13
C PHE A 6 -1.59 -6.41 4.79
N GLY A 7 -1.48 -6.35 6.12
CA GLY A 7 -1.96 -5.20 6.86
C GLY A 7 -3.49 -5.10 6.94
N ALA A 8 -4.19 -6.22 6.76
CA ALA A 8 -5.65 -6.28 6.65
C ALA A 8 -6.39 -5.69 7.88
N THR A 9 -5.77 -5.66 9.07
CA THR A 9 -6.34 -5.03 10.27
C THR A 9 -6.19 -3.50 10.29
N GLY A 10 -5.39 -2.94 9.38
CA GLY A 10 -5.21 -1.49 9.25
C GLY A 10 -6.38 -0.79 8.58
N GLN A 11 -6.48 0.53 8.75
CA GLN A 11 -7.60 1.30 8.19
C GLN A 11 -7.66 1.22 6.65
N ILE A 12 -6.52 1.28 5.95
CA ILE A 12 -6.52 1.07 4.49
C ILE A 12 -6.72 -0.42 4.16
N GLY A 13 -6.08 -1.33 4.90
CA GLY A 13 -6.23 -2.77 4.67
C GLY A 13 -7.68 -3.26 4.77
N GLN A 14 -8.44 -2.78 5.76
CA GLN A 14 -9.86 -3.11 5.91
C GLN A 14 -10.69 -2.58 4.74
N GLU A 15 -10.38 -1.37 4.24
CA GLU A 15 -11.02 -0.83 3.04
C GLU A 15 -10.70 -1.67 1.80
N ILE A 16 -9.43 -2.10 1.61
CA ILE A 16 -9.05 -2.97 0.49
C ILE A 16 -9.81 -4.29 0.57
N VAL A 17 -9.84 -4.96 1.73
CA VAL A 17 -10.58 -6.22 1.90
C VAL A 17 -12.05 -6.01 1.58
N THR A 18 -12.69 -5.01 2.19
CA THR A 18 -14.13 -4.77 2.06
C THR A 18 -14.51 -4.50 0.61
N GLN A 19 -13.76 -3.64 -0.08
CA GLN A 19 -14.02 -3.30 -1.47
C GLN A 19 -13.69 -4.45 -2.44
N ALA A 20 -12.63 -5.22 -2.19
CA ALA A 20 -12.28 -6.39 -2.99
C ALA A 20 -13.36 -7.49 -2.91
N LEU A 21 -13.87 -7.77 -1.71
CA LEU A 21 -14.96 -8.73 -1.52
C LEU A 21 -16.25 -8.23 -2.22
N ALA A 22 -16.56 -6.93 -2.11
CA ALA A 22 -17.71 -6.34 -2.81
C ALA A 22 -17.57 -6.42 -4.34
N ALA A 23 -16.35 -6.39 -4.87
CA ALA A 23 -16.04 -6.61 -6.28
C ALA A 23 -16.02 -8.10 -6.69
N GLY A 24 -16.37 -9.02 -5.80
CA GLY A 24 -16.42 -10.47 -6.08
C GLY A 24 -15.06 -11.15 -6.16
N HIS A 25 -14.01 -10.55 -5.58
CA HIS A 25 -12.69 -11.19 -5.50
C HIS A 25 -12.62 -12.21 -4.36
N GLU A 26 -11.80 -13.24 -4.53
CA GLU A 26 -11.38 -14.12 -3.44
C GLU A 26 -10.24 -13.44 -2.69
N VAL A 27 -10.39 -13.26 -1.38
CA VAL A 27 -9.46 -12.46 -0.57
C VAL A 27 -8.85 -13.31 0.53
N THR A 28 -7.53 -13.41 0.56
CA THR A 28 -6.76 -13.89 1.71
C THR A 28 -6.28 -12.69 2.54
N ALA A 29 -6.94 -12.45 3.67
CA ALA A 29 -6.56 -11.40 4.61
C ALA A 29 -5.47 -11.92 5.57
N VAL A 30 -4.25 -11.40 5.45
CA VAL A 30 -3.12 -11.81 6.29
C VAL A 30 -3.08 -10.95 7.55
N VAL A 31 -3.19 -11.62 8.70
CA VAL A 31 -3.29 -10.98 10.02
C VAL A 31 -2.35 -11.63 11.01
N ARG A 32 -1.85 -10.85 11.97
CA ARG A 32 -1.06 -11.37 13.10
C ARG A 32 -1.95 -11.97 14.19
N ASP A 33 -3.06 -11.28 14.45
CA ASP A 33 -4.04 -11.63 15.48
C ASP A 33 -5.43 -11.63 14.83
N PRO A 34 -5.98 -12.81 14.48
CA PRO A 34 -7.31 -12.94 13.88
C PRO A 34 -8.43 -12.33 14.72
N ALA A 35 -8.31 -12.27 16.05
CA ALA A 35 -9.34 -11.72 16.93
C ALA A 35 -9.56 -10.20 16.74
N ARG A 36 -8.57 -9.50 16.16
CA ARG A 36 -8.66 -8.06 15.86
C ARG A 36 -9.21 -7.76 14.47
N PHE A 37 -9.52 -8.78 13.68
CA PHE A 37 -10.00 -8.63 12.33
C PHE A 37 -11.51 -8.88 12.26
N THR A 38 -12.25 -7.83 11.90
CA THR A 38 -13.72 -7.81 12.03
C THR A 38 -14.45 -7.88 10.70
N VAL A 39 -13.74 -7.76 9.57
CA VAL A 39 -14.35 -7.84 8.24
C VAL A 39 -14.75 -9.30 7.97
N THR A 40 -15.96 -9.50 7.45
CA THR A 40 -16.50 -10.80 7.07
C THR A 40 -17.15 -10.71 5.70
N GLY A 41 -17.25 -11.83 4.99
CA GLY A 41 -17.92 -11.90 3.69
C GLY A 41 -17.62 -13.19 2.93
N PRO A 42 -18.46 -13.56 1.94
CA PRO A 42 -18.16 -14.68 1.06
C PRO A 42 -16.86 -14.43 0.29
N GLY A 43 -16.06 -15.46 0.08
CA GLY A 43 -14.76 -15.35 -0.60
C GLY A 43 -13.60 -14.85 0.29
N LEU A 44 -13.84 -14.58 1.57
CA LEU A 44 -12.81 -14.21 2.53
C LEU A 44 -12.17 -15.43 3.21
N GLN A 45 -10.85 -15.50 3.17
CA GLN A 45 -10.03 -16.38 3.98
C GLN A 45 -9.18 -15.55 4.95
N VAL A 46 -9.35 -15.77 6.25
CA VAL A 46 -8.46 -15.16 7.26
C VAL A 46 -7.26 -16.07 7.45
N PHE A 47 -6.05 -15.56 7.17
CA PHE A 47 -4.81 -16.31 7.27
C PHE A 47 -3.91 -15.70 8.35
N LYS A 48 -3.63 -16.47 9.40
CA LYS A 48 -2.70 -16.04 10.45
C LYS A 48 -1.26 -16.26 9.99
N ALA A 49 -0.46 -15.21 9.95
CA ALA A 49 0.96 -15.29 9.64
C ALA A 49 1.76 -14.31 10.50
N ASP A 50 2.96 -14.74 10.92
CA ASP A 50 3.99 -13.83 11.42
C ASP A 50 4.94 -13.49 10.28
N LEU A 51 5.33 -12.22 10.19
CA LEU A 51 6.25 -11.73 9.16
C LEU A 51 7.66 -12.28 9.31
N LYS A 52 7.98 -12.85 10.47
CA LYS A 52 9.24 -13.56 10.74
C LYS A 52 9.24 -15.01 10.26
N GLU A 53 8.08 -15.56 9.91
CA GLU A 53 7.92 -16.95 9.50
C GLU A 53 7.79 -17.05 7.97
N GLY A 54 8.92 -17.10 7.26
CA GLY A 54 8.96 -17.04 5.79
C GLY A 54 8.04 -18.05 5.08
N GLU A 55 7.96 -19.28 5.57
CA GLU A 55 7.11 -20.33 4.97
C GLU A 55 5.60 -19.99 5.05
N SER A 56 5.17 -19.27 6.08
CA SER A 56 3.78 -18.80 6.19
C SER A 56 3.46 -17.76 5.11
N LEU A 57 4.44 -16.92 4.76
CA LEU A 57 4.28 -15.89 3.73
C LEU A 57 4.17 -16.49 2.34
N ARG A 58 4.94 -17.55 2.05
CA ARG A 58 4.83 -18.30 0.78
C ARG A 58 3.42 -18.84 0.58
N LYS A 59 2.88 -19.53 1.57
CA LYS A 59 1.49 -20.04 1.53
C LYS A 59 0.46 -18.93 1.35
N ALA A 60 0.71 -17.75 1.90
CA ALA A 60 -0.17 -16.61 1.75
C ALA A 60 -0.18 -16.04 0.32
N VAL A 61 0.94 -16.11 -0.42
CA VAL A 61 1.07 -15.53 -1.76
C VAL A 61 1.00 -16.55 -2.90
N ALA A 62 1.07 -17.85 -2.61
CA ALA A 62 1.02 -18.92 -3.59
C ALA A 62 -0.29 -18.95 -4.40
N GLY A 63 -0.17 -18.99 -5.73
CA GLY A 63 -1.30 -19.08 -6.66
C GLY A 63 -2.24 -17.87 -6.64
N ARG A 64 -1.72 -16.70 -6.26
CA ARG A 64 -2.47 -15.45 -6.18
C ARG A 64 -2.22 -14.59 -7.41
N ASP A 65 -3.24 -13.84 -7.81
CA ASP A 65 -3.13 -12.95 -8.97
C ASP A 65 -2.42 -11.65 -8.59
N ALA A 66 -2.64 -11.15 -7.37
CA ALA A 66 -1.97 -9.96 -6.86
C ALA A 66 -1.88 -9.93 -5.33
N VAL A 67 -0.85 -9.23 -4.84
CA VAL A 67 -0.60 -8.96 -3.43
C VAL A 67 -0.74 -7.47 -3.17
N LEU A 68 -1.46 -7.09 -2.12
CA LEU A 68 -1.65 -5.71 -1.69
C LEU A 68 -1.17 -5.55 -0.24
N SER A 69 -0.48 -4.45 0.05
CA SER A 69 -0.07 -4.08 1.41
C SER A 69 -0.72 -2.77 1.81
N GLY A 70 -1.72 -2.85 2.69
CA GLY A 70 -2.36 -1.70 3.32
C GLY A 70 -1.59 -1.16 4.53
N LEU A 71 -0.33 -1.59 4.73
CA LEU A 71 0.53 -1.11 5.81
C LEU A 71 1.11 0.25 5.45
N GLY A 72 0.43 1.30 5.91
CA GLY A 72 1.04 2.62 6.06
C GLY A 72 1.68 2.78 7.43
N ALA A 73 2.76 3.54 7.52
CA ALA A 73 3.34 3.94 8.79
C ALA A 73 2.33 4.79 9.58
N ARG A 74 1.92 4.32 10.77
CA ARG A 74 0.85 4.95 11.55
C ARG A 74 1.43 5.91 12.58
N ARG A 75 2.66 5.66 13.06
CA ARG A 75 3.39 6.43 14.07
C ARG A 75 4.90 6.27 13.88
N ARG A 76 5.71 7.15 14.49
CA ARG A 76 7.19 7.05 14.50
C ARG A 76 7.71 5.67 14.93
N GLY A 77 7.02 5.00 15.86
CA GLY A 77 7.39 3.67 16.35
C GLY A 77 7.17 2.53 15.36
N ASP A 78 6.54 2.79 14.20
CA ASP A 78 6.37 1.80 13.14
C ASP A 78 7.54 1.80 12.13
N ALA A 79 8.56 2.65 12.34
CA ALA A 79 9.73 2.72 11.48
C ALA A 79 10.48 1.37 11.46
N GLY A 80 10.81 0.92 10.26
CA GLY A 80 11.49 -0.35 9.97
C GLY A 80 10.54 -1.48 9.59
N VAL A 81 9.23 -1.32 9.81
CA VAL A 81 8.23 -2.36 9.54
C VAL A 81 7.91 -2.45 8.04
N ALA A 82 7.89 -1.32 7.32
CA ALA A 82 7.49 -1.30 5.92
C ALA A 82 8.54 -1.97 5.02
N ALA A 83 9.82 -1.62 5.20
CA ALA A 83 10.90 -2.23 4.44
C ALA A 83 11.08 -3.72 4.80
N ALA A 84 11.04 -4.07 6.09
CA ALA A 84 11.19 -5.45 6.53
C ALA A 84 10.06 -6.36 5.99
N LEU A 85 8.81 -5.92 6.08
CA LEU A 85 7.69 -6.67 5.48
C LEU A 85 7.89 -6.83 3.97
N THR A 86 8.19 -5.73 3.28
CA THR A 86 8.27 -5.73 1.83
C THR A 86 9.35 -6.68 1.34
N ARG A 87 10.52 -6.72 2.00
CA ARG A 87 11.54 -7.76 1.71
C ARG A 87 10.99 -9.17 1.84
N SER A 88 10.33 -9.49 2.96
CA SER A 88 9.81 -10.84 3.19
C SER A 88 8.70 -11.21 2.19
N VAL A 89 7.86 -10.25 1.80
CA VAL A 89 6.81 -10.45 0.80
C VAL A 89 7.40 -10.63 -0.59
N LEU A 90 8.37 -9.81 -0.99
CA LEU A 90 9.05 -9.95 -2.28
C LEU A 90 9.74 -11.31 -2.41
N TRP A 91 10.44 -11.76 -1.35
CA TRP A 91 11.04 -13.09 -1.32
C TRP A 91 10.00 -14.21 -1.47
N ALA A 92 8.89 -14.13 -0.74
CA ALA A 92 7.82 -15.13 -0.83
C ALA A 92 7.16 -15.12 -2.21
N MET A 93 6.97 -13.94 -2.81
CA MET A 93 6.39 -13.77 -4.13
C MET A 93 7.30 -14.35 -5.22
N GLU A 94 8.61 -14.11 -5.13
CA GLU A 94 9.61 -14.70 -6.04
C GLU A 94 9.61 -16.24 -5.95
N ALA A 95 9.53 -16.79 -4.74
CA ALA A 95 9.50 -18.24 -4.53
C ALA A 95 8.24 -18.93 -5.08
N GLU A 96 7.14 -18.20 -5.25
CA GLU A 96 5.84 -18.71 -5.70
C GLU A 96 5.43 -18.20 -7.09
N ASP A 97 6.33 -17.52 -7.81
CA ASP A 97 6.09 -16.88 -9.12
C ASP A 97 4.89 -15.90 -9.14
N THR A 98 4.59 -15.28 -8.00
CA THR A 98 3.55 -14.25 -7.90
C THR A 98 4.16 -12.89 -8.27
N ARG A 99 3.66 -12.25 -9.33
CA ARG A 99 4.34 -11.09 -9.92
C ARG A 99 3.81 -9.73 -9.49
N ARG A 100 2.53 -9.60 -9.13
CA ARG A 100 1.88 -8.28 -8.95
C ARG A 100 1.84 -7.84 -7.49
N LEU A 101 2.47 -6.71 -7.16
CA LEU A 101 2.48 -6.13 -5.80
C LEU A 101 2.02 -4.67 -5.79
N LEU A 102 1.13 -4.29 -4.88
CA LEU A 102 0.82 -2.87 -4.61
C LEU A 102 1.04 -2.55 -3.14
N VAL A 103 1.74 -1.45 -2.85
CA VAL A 103 2.01 -1.02 -1.47
C VAL A 103 1.61 0.43 -1.25
N VAL A 104 1.34 0.78 0.01
CA VAL A 104 1.15 2.17 0.44
C VAL A 104 2.49 2.77 0.88
N SER A 105 2.90 3.83 0.22
CA SER A 105 4.02 4.71 0.55
C SER A 105 3.48 6.07 1.01
N ALA A 106 4.15 7.18 0.67
CA ALA A 106 3.71 8.52 1.00
C ALA A 106 4.08 9.56 -0.07
N ALA A 107 3.22 10.58 -0.22
CA ALA A 107 3.43 11.67 -1.18
C ALA A 107 4.81 12.35 -1.09
N PRO A 108 5.42 12.60 0.08
CA PRO A 108 6.73 13.25 0.16
C PRO A 108 7.89 12.47 -0.49
N LEU A 109 7.73 11.19 -0.81
CA LEU A 109 8.73 10.40 -1.53
C LEU A 109 8.66 10.57 -3.05
N GLY A 110 7.56 11.13 -3.56
CA GLY A 110 7.43 11.46 -4.98
C GLY A 110 8.09 12.79 -5.32
N PRO A 111 8.40 13.04 -6.60
CA PRO A 111 8.87 14.34 -7.03
C PRO A 111 7.81 15.42 -6.73
N VAL A 112 8.32 16.56 -6.27
CA VAL A 112 7.55 17.78 -6.02
C VAL A 112 7.08 18.32 -7.37
N PRO A 113 5.77 18.55 -7.60
CA PRO A 113 5.28 19.04 -8.88
C PRO A 113 5.83 20.44 -9.20
N GLU A 114 6.02 20.70 -10.49
CA GLU A 114 6.37 22.04 -10.95
C GLU A 114 5.31 23.06 -10.51
N ARG A 115 5.76 24.26 -10.14
CA ARG A 115 4.91 25.37 -9.67
C ARG A 115 4.08 25.02 -8.42
N GLN A 116 4.59 24.14 -7.55
CA GLN A 116 4.02 23.94 -6.23
C GLN A 116 4.19 25.22 -5.37
N PRO A 117 3.14 25.70 -4.67
CA PRO A 117 3.25 26.89 -3.83
C PRO A 117 4.36 26.76 -2.78
N MET A 118 5.11 27.85 -2.52
CA MET A 118 6.22 27.84 -1.55
C MET A 118 5.79 27.34 -0.17
N LEU A 119 4.59 27.73 0.29
CA LEU A 119 4.05 27.28 1.57
C LEU A 119 3.88 25.75 1.62
N ASP A 120 3.38 25.14 0.54
CA ASP A 120 3.21 23.68 0.45
C ASP A 120 4.57 22.98 0.47
N ARG A 121 5.56 23.53 -0.24
CA ARG A 121 6.93 23.00 -0.28
C ARG A 121 7.61 23.07 1.09
N THR A 122 7.46 24.19 1.82
CA THR A 122 8.00 24.33 3.18
C THR A 122 7.31 23.37 4.15
N MET A 123 5.99 23.21 4.06
CA MET A 123 5.27 22.24 4.89
C MET A 123 5.74 20.81 4.65
N LEU A 124 5.96 20.41 3.39
CA LEU A 124 6.49 19.07 3.08
C LEU A 124 7.86 18.84 3.71
N ALA A 125 8.77 19.82 3.65
CA ALA A 125 10.10 19.72 4.27
C ALA A 125 10.04 19.62 5.81
N VAL A 126 9.12 20.34 6.45
CA VAL A 126 8.91 20.27 7.91
C VAL A 126 8.35 18.90 8.29
N ILE A 127 7.37 18.39 7.56
CA ILE A 127 6.78 17.08 7.79
C ILE A 127 7.84 15.99 7.58
N ASP A 128 8.67 16.09 6.53
CA ASP A 128 9.77 15.17 6.28
C ASP A 128 10.72 15.08 7.48
N THR A 129 11.12 16.23 8.03
CA THR A 129 11.97 16.30 9.22
C THR A 129 11.29 15.70 10.46
N LEU A 130 10.01 16.00 10.67
CA LEU A 130 9.23 15.51 11.82
C LEU A 130 8.90 14.02 11.75
N LEU A 131 8.86 13.42 10.56
CA LEU A 131 8.56 12.01 10.37
C LEU A 131 9.72 11.27 9.69
N LYS A 132 10.93 11.81 9.80
CA LYS A 132 12.11 11.29 9.12
C LYS A 132 12.31 9.77 9.26
N PRO A 133 12.22 9.17 10.47
CA PRO A 133 12.37 7.70 10.60
C PRO A 133 11.34 6.90 9.79
N VAL A 134 10.12 7.42 9.68
CA VAL A 134 9.04 6.81 8.90
C VAL A 134 9.33 6.92 7.40
N TYR A 135 9.74 8.10 6.94
CA TYR A 135 10.04 8.29 5.52
C TYR A 135 11.33 7.59 5.08
N ASP A 136 12.31 7.47 5.96
CA ASP A 136 13.52 6.67 5.70
C ASP A 136 13.18 5.17 5.56
N ASP A 137 12.25 4.65 6.36
CA ASP A 137 11.74 3.28 6.19
C ASP A 137 10.93 3.11 4.89
N LEU A 138 10.05 4.05 4.54
CA LEU A 138 9.33 4.01 3.27
C LEU A 138 10.27 4.16 2.05
N ARG A 139 11.35 4.93 2.17
CA ARG A 139 12.36 5.06 1.12
C ARG A 139 13.10 3.73 0.96
N SER A 140 13.50 3.13 2.08
CA SER A 140 14.10 1.78 2.07
C SER A 140 13.16 0.77 1.44
N MET A 141 11.87 0.80 1.76
CA MET A 141 10.85 -0.03 1.12
C MET A 141 10.80 0.18 -0.41
N GLU A 142 10.76 1.42 -0.89
CA GLU A 142 10.76 1.71 -2.34
C GLU A 142 12.05 1.29 -3.04
N GLU A 143 13.19 1.32 -2.36
CA GLU A 143 14.45 0.76 -2.87
C GLU A 143 14.41 -0.77 -3.01
N GLU A 144 13.82 -1.50 -2.06
CA GLU A 144 13.62 -2.95 -2.16
C GLU A 144 12.73 -3.29 -3.37
N LEU A 145 11.65 -2.53 -3.56
CA LEU A 145 10.80 -2.66 -4.74
C LEU A 145 11.60 -2.45 -6.03
N ALA A 146 12.37 -1.36 -6.11
CA ALA A 146 13.15 -1.01 -7.29
C ALA A 146 14.20 -2.08 -7.67
N ARG A 147 14.78 -2.77 -6.66
CA ARG A 147 15.73 -3.87 -6.88
C ARG A 147 15.06 -5.19 -7.28
N SER A 148 13.77 -5.35 -7.04
CA SER A 148 13.03 -6.59 -7.31
C SER A 148 12.67 -6.78 -8.80
N THR A 149 12.37 -8.03 -9.15
CA THR A 149 11.81 -8.40 -10.47
C THR A 149 10.27 -8.31 -10.50
N THR A 150 9.64 -8.05 -9.37
CA THR A 150 8.19 -7.94 -9.17
C THR A 150 7.58 -6.75 -9.94
N ASP A 151 6.37 -6.93 -10.46
CA ASP A 151 5.56 -5.88 -11.08
C ASP A 151 4.86 -5.06 -9.99
N TRP A 152 5.61 -4.15 -9.38
CA TRP A 152 5.15 -3.40 -8.23
C TRP A 152 4.50 -2.06 -8.58
N THR A 153 3.64 -1.54 -7.71
CA THR A 153 3.16 -0.15 -7.73
C THR A 153 3.25 0.43 -6.32
N SER A 154 3.93 1.56 -6.16
CA SER A 154 4.00 2.29 -4.90
C SER A 154 2.98 3.42 -4.88
N VAL A 155 1.89 3.27 -4.12
CA VAL A 155 0.83 4.28 -4.03
C VAL A 155 1.21 5.32 -2.97
N ARG A 156 1.31 6.59 -3.37
CA ARG A 156 1.87 7.70 -2.57
C ARG A 156 0.79 8.72 -2.17
N PRO A 157 -0.05 8.42 -1.16
CA PRO A 157 -1.05 9.35 -0.68
C PRO A 157 -0.44 10.48 0.17
N PRO A 158 -1.08 11.67 0.23
CA PRO A 158 -0.77 12.70 1.22
C PRO A 158 -1.49 12.38 2.53
N ARG A 159 -1.94 13.39 3.28
CA ARG A 159 -2.62 13.19 4.57
C ARG A 159 -3.90 12.37 4.43
N LEU A 160 -3.98 11.27 5.16
CA LEU A 160 -5.10 10.32 5.11
C LEU A 160 -6.27 10.75 6.00
N LEU A 161 -7.47 10.74 5.43
CA LEU A 161 -8.74 11.02 6.10
C LEU A 161 -9.60 9.75 6.21
N ASN A 162 -10.48 9.70 7.20
CA ASN A 162 -11.55 8.70 7.27
C ASN A 162 -12.80 9.34 6.67
N LYS A 163 -13.03 9.09 5.39
CA LYS A 163 -14.19 9.55 4.63
C LYS A 163 -14.74 8.38 3.82
N PRO A 164 -16.06 8.37 3.53
CA PRO A 164 -16.64 7.41 2.60
C PRO A 164 -15.93 7.41 1.25
N LEU A 165 -16.01 6.29 0.53
CA LEU A 165 -15.55 6.18 -0.85
C LEU A 165 -16.23 7.24 -1.71
N THR A 166 -15.43 8.00 -2.47
CA THR A 166 -15.94 8.99 -3.42
C THR A 166 -15.68 8.57 -4.87
N GLY A 167 -14.60 7.83 -5.12
CA GLY A 167 -14.15 7.49 -6.47
C GLY A 167 -13.63 8.70 -7.27
N SER A 168 -13.56 9.88 -6.66
CA SER A 168 -13.21 11.14 -7.33
C SER A 168 -11.94 11.73 -6.73
N TYR A 169 -10.82 11.44 -7.37
CA TYR A 169 -9.48 11.91 -6.99
C TYR A 169 -8.57 11.95 -8.22
N ARG A 170 -7.43 12.61 -8.09
CA ARG A 170 -6.41 12.75 -9.12
C ARG A 170 -5.30 11.72 -8.90
N THR A 171 -4.82 11.15 -9.99
CA THR A 171 -3.66 10.25 -10.03
C THR A 171 -2.53 10.88 -10.84
N VAL A 172 -1.28 10.69 -10.42
CA VAL A 172 -0.09 11.07 -11.21
C VAL A 172 0.91 9.93 -11.16
N VAL A 173 1.13 9.27 -12.30
CA VAL A 173 2.16 8.24 -12.46
C VAL A 173 3.54 8.89 -12.46
N GLY A 174 4.47 8.34 -11.68
CA GLY A 174 5.82 8.88 -11.50
C GLY A 174 5.88 10.14 -10.64
N GLY A 175 4.75 10.65 -10.12
CA GLY A 175 4.69 11.96 -9.48
C GLY A 175 3.62 12.09 -8.41
N THR A 176 3.25 13.33 -8.10
CA THR A 176 2.20 13.66 -7.12
C THR A 176 1.21 14.68 -7.68
N PRO A 177 -0.08 14.60 -7.34
CA PRO A 177 -1.03 15.63 -7.75
C PRO A 177 -0.69 17.00 -7.13
N ARG A 178 -0.62 18.04 -7.98
CA ARG A 178 -0.36 19.41 -7.54
C ARG A 178 -1.39 19.85 -6.49
N SER A 179 -0.92 20.43 -5.39
CA SER A 179 -1.76 20.89 -4.26
C SER A 179 -2.67 19.81 -3.65
N GLY A 180 -2.35 18.53 -3.87
CA GLY A 180 -3.06 17.40 -3.28
C GLY A 180 -2.67 17.21 -1.82
N ARG A 181 -3.43 17.82 -0.90
CA ARG A 181 -3.10 17.82 0.54
C ARG A 181 -3.68 16.63 1.30
N THR A 182 -4.76 16.02 0.79
CA THR A 182 -5.50 14.98 1.51
C THR A 182 -6.09 13.94 0.56
N ILE A 183 -6.35 12.75 1.09
CA ILE A 183 -7.18 11.73 0.45
C ILE A 183 -7.87 10.85 1.51
N GLY A 184 -9.05 10.33 1.20
CA GLY A 184 -9.75 9.34 2.02
C GLY A 184 -9.11 7.95 1.91
N ARG A 185 -9.07 7.20 3.01
CA ARG A 185 -8.53 5.83 3.00
C ARG A 185 -9.32 4.88 2.08
N ALA A 186 -10.64 5.06 2.01
CA ALA A 186 -11.50 4.34 1.09
C ALA A 186 -11.11 4.60 -0.38
N ASP A 187 -10.80 5.85 -0.72
CA ASP A 187 -10.33 6.22 -2.07
C ASP A 187 -8.92 5.68 -2.38
N VAL A 188 -8.04 5.59 -1.37
CA VAL A 188 -6.72 4.92 -1.55
C VAL A 188 -6.91 3.44 -1.86
N ALA A 189 -7.78 2.74 -1.13
CA ALA A 189 -8.09 1.34 -1.39
C ALA A 189 -8.70 1.14 -2.79
N HIS A 190 -9.64 2.00 -3.18
CA HIS A 190 -10.22 2.00 -4.52
C HIS A 190 -9.16 2.23 -5.60
N ALA A 191 -8.24 3.17 -5.38
CA ALA A 191 -7.15 3.45 -6.31
C ALA A 191 -6.24 2.23 -6.45
N MET A 192 -5.86 1.59 -5.34
CA MET A 192 -5.04 0.39 -5.36
C MET A 192 -5.71 -0.75 -6.14
N LEU A 193 -6.99 -1.04 -5.89
CA LEU A 193 -7.72 -2.09 -6.61
C LEU A 193 -7.80 -1.78 -8.12
N GLY A 194 -8.10 -0.52 -8.49
CA GLY A 194 -8.13 -0.10 -9.89
C GLY A 194 -6.77 -0.10 -10.60
N MET A 195 -5.66 -0.17 -9.87
CA MET A 195 -4.31 -0.24 -10.43
C MET A 195 -3.82 -1.68 -10.64
N ILE A 196 -4.51 -2.71 -10.13
CA ILE A 196 -4.05 -4.11 -10.21
C ILE A 196 -3.75 -4.51 -11.66
N GLU A 197 -4.66 -4.21 -12.59
CA GLU A 197 -4.52 -4.59 -14.00
C GLU A 197 -4.02 -3.44 -14.89
N ASN A 198 -3.62 -2.30 -14.32
CA ASN A 198 -3.20 -1.13 -15.09
C ASN A 198 -1.68 -1.17 -15.41
N PRO A 199 -1.28 -1.45 -16.66
CA PRO A 199 0.14 -1.57 -17.03
C PRO A 199 0.90 -0.26 -16.89
N ALA A 200 0.24 0.90 -16.98
CA ALA A 200 0.89 2.20 -16.83
C ALA A 200 1.40 2.46 -15.39
N THR A 201 0.97 1.65 -14.42
CA THR A 201 1.36 1.77 -13.02
C THR A 201 2.42 0.77 -12.59
N VAL A 202 2.82 -0.14 -13.48
CA VAL A 202 3.83 -1.16 -13.20
C VAL A 202 5.22 -0.53 -13.10
N ARG A 203 5.92 -0.84 -12.00
CA ARG A 203 7.21 -0.28 -11.60
C ARG A 203 7.20 1.24 -11.48
N GLN A 204 6.08 1.79 -11.01
CA GLN A 204 5.88 3.22 -10.81
C GLN A 204 5.46 3.56 -9.39
N GLY A 205 5.93 4.72 -8.92
CA GLY A 205 5.29 5.41 -7.81
C GLY A 205 4.12 6.25 -8.33
N VAL A 206 2.94 6.12 -7.73
CA VAL A 206 1.71 6.79 -8.19
C VAL A 206 1.15 7.65 -7.08
N GLY A 207 1.17 8.96 -7.25
CA GLY A 207 0.55 9.89 -6.32
C GLY A 207 -0.97 9.90 -6.47
N VAL A 208 -1.68 9.95 -5.35
CA VAL A 208 -3.15 9.94 -5.28
C VAL A 208 -3.62 10.97 -4.27
N ALA A 209 -4.44 11.94 -4.71
CA ALA A 209 -4.96 13.00 -3.86
C ALA A 209 -6.24 13.61 -4.44
N TYR A 210 -7.05 14.26 -3.60
CA TYR A 210 -8.10 15.17 -4.07
C TYR A 210 -7.49 16.36 -4.82
#